data_AF-A0A5K3G328-F1
#
_entry.id   AF-A0A5K3G328-F1
#
_cell.length_a   1.000
_cell.length_b   1.000
_cell.length_c   1.000
_cell.angle_alpha   90.00
_cell.angle_beta   90.00
_cell.angle_gamma   90.00
#
_symmetry.space_group_name_H-M   'P 1'
#
loop_
_entity.id
_entity.type
_entity.pdbx_description
1 polymer ?
#
loop_
_entity_poly.entity_id
_entity_poly.type
_entity_poly.pdbx_seq_one_letter_code
_entity_poly.pdbx_strand_id
1 'polypeptide(L)' 'MLKLVCLMTLLWWAEADSPTNPEREQIVDLLTKIREEVDPPASNMMLMVRV' A
#
# COMPACT_ATOMS: atom_id res chain seq x y z
N MET A 1 31.16 -8.10 16.37
CA MET A 1 30.75 -6.74 15.99
C MET A 1 29.86 -6.74 14.75
N LEU A 2 30.34 -7.21 13.59
CA LEU A 2 29.54 -7.23 12.35
C LEU A 2 28.18 -7.94 12.47
N LYS A 3 28.13 -9.11 13.11
CA LYS A 3 26.88 -9.86 13.34
C LYS A 3 25.82 -9.07 14.12
N LEU A 4 26.24 -8.28 15.11
CA LEU A 4 25.37 -7.42 15.91
C LEU A 4 24.83 -6.26 15.07
N VAL A 5 25.69 -5.65 14.23
CA VAL A 5 25.28 -4.59 13.30
C VAL A 5 24.24 -5.11 12.30
N CYS A 6 24.45 -6.29 11.72
CA CYS A 6 23.48 -6.90 10.79
C CYS A 6 22.13 -7.19 11.46
N LEU A 7 22.12 -7.62 12.71
CA LEU A 7 20.87 -7.84 13.45
C LEU A 7 20.13 -6.53 13.73
N MET A 8 20.85 -5.46 14.08
CA MET A 8 20.24 -4.14 14.29
C MET A 8 19.67 -3.53 13.02
N THR A 9 20.33 -3.70 11.87
CA THR A 9 19.79 -3.23 10.58
C THR A 9 18.52 -3.98 10.17
N LEU A 10 18.39 -5.25 10.55
CA LEU A 10 17.18 -6.05 10.31
C LEU A 10 16.03 -5.67 11.25
N LEU A 11 16.30 -4.98 12.36
CA LEU A 11 15.29 -4.43 13.26
C LEU A 11 14.94 -2.98 12.90
N TRP A 12 15.75 -2.32 12.07
CA TRP A 12 15.57 -0.96 11.58
C TRP A 12 14.56 -0.88 10.43
N TRP A 13 13.50 -1.70 10.45
CA TRP A 13 12.40 -1.47 9.52
C TRP A 13 11.76 -0.13 9.89
N ALA A 14 11.73 0.78 8.92
CA ALA A 14 11.07 2.06 9.08
C ALA A 14 9.63 1.81 9.51
N GLU A 15 9.30 2.22 10.73
CA GLU A 15 7.93 2.28 11.20
C GLU A 15 7.26 3.42 10.43
N ALA A 16 6.66 3.10 9.28
CA ALA A 16 5.81 4.03 8.56
C ALA A 16 4.46 4.02 9.25
N ASP A 17 3.97 5.19 9.65
CA ASP A 17 2.62 5.33 10.19
C ASP A 17 1.63 4.70 9.23
N SER A 18 0.78 3.81 9.76
CA SER A 18 -0.29 3.23 8.96
C SER A 18 -1.31 4.32 8.64
N PRO A 19 -1.86 4.37 7.41
CA PRO A 19 -2.84 5.40 7.09
C PRO A 19 -4.06 5.28 8.01
N THR A 20 -4.56 6.43 8.46
CA THR A 20 -5.82 6.56 9.20
C THR A 20 -6.99 6.10 8.33
N ASN A 21 -8.14 5.81 8.94
CA ASN A 21 -9.34 5.42 8.19
C ASN A 21 -9.71 6.39 7.04
N PRO A 22 -9.76 7.73 7.23
CA PRO A 22 -10.05 8.63 6.12
C PRO A 22 -8.95 8.63 5.04
N GLU A 23 -7.68 8.47 5.39
CA GLU A 23 -6.60 8.34 4.40
C GLU A 23 -6.73 7.03 3.63
N ARG A 24 -7.11 5.93 4.29
CA ARG A 24 -7.39 4.65 3.61
C ARG A 24 -8.54 4.79 2.62
N GLU A 25 -9.62 5.46 2.99
CA GLU A 25 -10.73 5.71 2.06
C GLU A 25 -10.28 6.50 0.84
N GLN A 26 -9.52 7.58 1.03
CA GLN A 26 -8.97 8.39 -0.08
C GLN A 26 -8.03 7.57 -0.98
N ILE A 27 -7.19 6.72 -0.40
CA ILE A 27 -6.30 5.83 -1.15
C ILE A 27 -7.11 4.83 -1.97
N VAL A 28 -8.13 4.21 -1.37
CA VAL A 28 -9.00 3.24 -2.06
C VAL A 28 -9.74 3.91 -3.21
N ASP A 29 -10.25 5.14 -3.02
CA ASP A 29 -10.93 5.91 -4.07
C ASP A 29 -10.01 6.25 -5.23
N LEU A 30 -8.81 6.77 -4.93
CA LEU A 30 -7.80 7.09 -5.94
C LEU A 30 -7.43 5.85 -6.77
N LEU A 31 -7.12 4.75 -6.10
CA LEU A 31 -6.70 3.52 -6.77
C LEU A 31 -7.84 2.88 -7.56
N THR A 32 -9.07 2.96 -7.07
CA THR A 32 -10.25 2.48 -7.81
C THR A 32 -10.40 3.23 -9.12
N LYS A 33 -10.32 4.58 -9.10
CA LYS A 33 -10.41 5.39 -10.32
C LYS A 33 -9.33 5.02 -11.34
N ILE A 34 -8.08 4.84 -10.90
CA ILE A 34 -6.98 4.43 -11.78
C ILE A 34 -7.25 3.06 -12.41
N ARG A 35 -7.83 2.13 -11.65
CA ARG A 35 -8.17 0.77 -12.13
C ARG A 35 -9.32 0.77 -13.12
N GLU A 36 -10.27 1.70 -12.97
CA GLU A 36 -11.39 1.87 -13.89
C GLU A 36 -10.97 2.52 -15.21
N GLU A 37 -9.98 3.41 -15.18
CA GLU A 37 -9.51 4.19 -16.34
C GLU A 37 -8.38 3.51 -17.14
N VAL A 38 -8.07 2.24 -16.87
CA VAL A 38 -6.97 1.53 -17.54
C VAL A 38 -7.25 1.30 -19.03
N ASP A 39 -6.22 1.50 -19.86
CA ASP A 39 -6.23 1.23 -21.30
C ASP A 39 -5.10 0.23 -21.65
N PRO A 40 -5.38 -0.92 -22.29
CA PRO A 40 -6.69 -1.36 -22.76
C PRO A 40 -7.67 -1.68 -21.60
N PRO A 41 -9.00 -1.56 -21.84
CA PRO A 41 -10.00 -1.87 -20.83
C PRO A 41 -9.86 -3.30 -20.31
N ALA A 42 -9.83 -3.45 -18.99
CA ALA A 42 -9.77 -4.75 -18.35
C ALA A 42 -11.17 -5.31 -18.10
N SER A 43 -11.45 -6.53 -18.58
CA SER A 43 -12.76 -7.17 -18.46
C SER A 43 -13.09 -7.75 -17.08
N ASN A 44 -12.09 -7.87 -16.19
CA ASN A 44 -12.19 -8.58 -14.91
C ASN A 44 -11.48 -7.86 -13.75
N MET A 45 -11.28 -6.55 -13.86
CA MET A 45 -10.65 -5.75 -12.82
C MET A 45 -11.55 -5.70 -11.58
N MET A 46 -11.12 -6.29 -10.47
CA MET A 46 -11.88 -6.25 -9.21
C MET A 46 -11.79 -4.88 -8.53
N LEU A 47 -12.89 -4.44 -7.90
CA LEU A 47 -12.90 -3.25 -7.06
C LEU A 47 -12.14 -3.50 -5.76
N MET A 48 -11.52 -2.44 -5.22
CA MET A 48 -10.90 -2.50 -3.90
C MET A 48 -11.98 -2.34 -2.83
N VAL A 49 -11.94 -3.17 -1.79
CA VAL A 49 -12.94 -3.17 -0.71
C VAL A 49 -12.66 -2.02 0.25
N ARG A 50 -13.68 -1.20 0.54
CA ARG A 50 -13.67 -0.25 1.66
C ARG A 50 -13.93 -1.04 2.94
N VAL A 51 -12.98 -1.03 3.88
CA VAL A 51 -13.09 -1.73 5.19
C VAL A 51 -13.52 -0.75 6.25
#